data_AF-A0A1Z9ARA5-F1
#
_entry.id   AF-A0A1Z9ARA5-F1
#
_cell.length_a   1.000
_cell.length_b   1.000
_cell.length_c   1.000
_cell.angle_alpha   90.00
_cell.angle_beta   90.00
_cell.angle_gamma   90.00
#
_symmetry.space_group_name_H-M   'P 1'
#
loop_
_entity.id
_entity.type
_entity.pdbx_description
1 polymer ?
#
loop_
_entity_poly.entity_id
_entity_poly.type
_entity_poly.pdbx_seq_one_letter_code
_entity_poly.pdbx_strand_id
1 'polypeptide(L)'
;MKLFSFAALFFLSFLAHAEKIDYSAVKESVIQHCKDEPNDTLRMSCLVDSAFYLKKFESAFGAGEKQLITICANLTSSLIKQKTRMFHLMRCVAEQRVLEDAHPHPKYARIMLRKSEFRPYWVSQCSNDKRKLSDCLKSRESALLSFWQFYVSLTKNNDDNIFRRMDNCFGQGDIRKVDFHYIKACVGY
;
A
#
# COMPACT_ATOMS: atom_id res chain seq x y z
N MET A 1 34.35 1.21 23.58
CA MET A 1 33.66 1.81 22.42
C MET A 1 32.25 1.25 22.34
N LYS A 2 31.22 2.08 22.61
CA LYS A 2 29.80 1.68 22.49
C LYS A 2 29.32 2.05 21.09
N LEU A 3 29.15 1.06 20.22
CA LEU A 3 28.49 1.21 18.92
C LEU A 3 26.98 1.25 19.16
N PHE A 4 26.43 2.43 19.44
CA PHE A 4 25.00 2.63 19.57
C PHE A 4 24.34 2.63 18.18
N SER A 5 23.57 1.56 17.91
CA SER A 5 22.17 1.61 17.45
C SER A 5 21.75 2.75 16.49
N PHE A 6 22.40 2.86 15.32
CA PHE A 6 21.90 3.75 14.25
C PHE A 6 20.72 3.15 13.46
N ALA A 7 20.47 1.85 13.56
CA ALA A 7 19.37 1.18 12.85
C ALA A 7 18.00 1.36 13.53
N ALA A 8 17.96 1.62 14.83
CA ALA A 8 16.71 1.80 15.58
C ALA A 8 16.10 3.20 15.43
N LEU A 9 16.91 4.22 15.11
CA LEU A 9 16.46 5.61 14.96
C LEU A 9 15.74 5.88 13.62
N PHE A 10 16.08 5.14 12.58
CA PHE A 10 15.31 5.17 11.32
C PHE A 10 13.95 4.51 11.54
N PHE A 11 13.89 3.38 12.27
CA PHE A 11 12.61 2.67 12.51
C PHE A 11 11.59 3.45 13.36
N LEU A 12 12.06 4.25 14.33
CA LEU A 12 11.18 5.03 15.22
C LEU A 12 10.67 6.36 14.62
N SER A 13 11.27 6.85 13.54
CA SER A 13 10.77 8.04 12.83
C SER A 13 9.65 7.71 11.82
N PHE A 14 9.44 6.43 11.51
CA PHE A 14 8.37 5.98 10.60
C PHE A 14 6.97 5.88 11.22
N LEU A 15 6.86 5.78 12.55
CA LEU A 15 5.55 5.66 13.22
C LEU A 15 4.90 7.01 13.57
N ALA A 16 5.67 8.10 13.60
CA ALA A 16 5.20 9.39 14.12
C ALA A 16 4.44 10.27 13.10
N HIS A 17 4.34 9.88 11.83
CA HIS A 17 3.76 10.75 10.77
C HIS A 17 2.25 10.58 10.55
N ALA A 18 1.64 9.53 11.10
CA ALA A 18 0.20 9.28 10.93
C ALA A 18 -0.68 10.05 11.94
N GLU A 19 -0.13 10.47 13.08
CA GLU A 19 -0.89 11.14 14.15
C GLU A 19 -1.17 12.64 13.93
N LYS A 20 -0.74 13.24 12.80
CA LYS A 20 -0.94 14.66 12.52
C LYS A 20 -1.47 14.96 11.11
N ILE A 21 -2.25 14.06 10.53
CA ILE A 21 -2.95 14.38 9.26
C ILE A 21 -4.23 15.13 9.60
N ASP A 22 -4.22 16.44 9.37
CA ASP A 22 -5.41 17.30 9.47
C ASP A 22 -6.22 17.21 8.17
N TYR A 23 -7.44 16.70 8.26
CA TYR A 23 -8.35 16.56 7.13
C TYR A 23 -8.64 17.89 6.42
N SER A 24 -8.80 19.00 7.17
CA SER A 24 -9.06 20.31 6.59
C SER A 24 -7.88 20.78 5.74
N ALA A 25 -6.66 20.58 6.25
CA ALA A 25 -5.43 20.87 5.52
C ALA A 25 -5.26 20.00 4.26
N VAL A 26 -5.69 18.74 4.30
CA VAL A 26 -5.71 17.86 3.11
C VAL A 26 -6.65 18.41 2.05
N LYS A 27 -7.88 18.76 2.43
CA LYS A 27 -8.89 19.31 1.51
C LYS A 27 -8.42 20.58 0.81
N GLU A 28 -7.88 21.53 1.56
CA GLU A 28 -7.36 22.79 1.00
C GLU A 28 -6.18 22.56 0.07
N SER A 29 -5.25 21.68 0.47
CA SER A 29 -4.07 21.32 -0.31
C SER A 29 -4.42 20.68 -1.66
N VAL A 30 -5.44 19.82 -1.68
CA VAL A 30 -5.95 19.16 -2.89
C VAL A 30 -6.55 20.18 -3.85
N ILE A 31 -7.42 21.08 -3.34
CA ILE A 31 -8.04 22.12 -4.17
C ILE A 31 -6.96 23.03 -4.76
N GLN A 32 -5.97 23.44 -3.97
CA GLN A 32 -4.88 24.26 -4.47
C GLN A 32 -4.04 23.52 -5.52
N HIS A 33 -3.72 22.24 -5.29
CA HIS A 33 -2.97 21.44 -6.25
C HIS A 33 -3.67 21.42 -7.62
N CYS A 34 -4.99 21.21 -7.66
CA CYS A 34 -5.73 21.25 -8.91
C CYS A 34 -5.75 22.65 -9.53
N LYS A 35 -5.89 23.72 -8.73
CA LYS A 35 -5.88 25.11 -9.23
C LYS A 35 -4.56 25.50 -9.89
N ASP A 36 -3.44 24.92 -9.47
CA ASP A 36 -2.14 25.15 -10.09
C ASP A 36 -2.00 24.55 -11.50
N GLU A 37 -2.91 23.66 -11.91
CA GLU A 37 -2.88 23.05 -13.23
C GLU A 37 -3.13 24.13 -14.29
N PRO A 38 -2.17 24.43 -15.18
CA PRO A 38 -2.30 25.50 -16.16
C PRO A 38 -3.38 25.24 -17.22
N ASN A 39 -3.67 23.97 -17.52
CA ASN A 39 -4.68 23.62 -18.51
C ASN A 39 -6.08 23.56 -17.87
N ASP A 40 -7.03 24.35 -18.38
CA ASP A 40 -8.38 24.42 -17.79
C ASP A 40 -9.15 23.08 -17.82
N THR A 41 -8.99 22.28 -18.88
CA THR A 41 -9.62 20.96 -18.96
C THR A 41 -9.03 20.00 -17.92
N LEU A 42 -7.70 19.97 -17.78
CA LEU A 42 -7.04 19.13 -16.77
C LEU A 42 -7.34 19.61 -15.35
N ARG A 43 -7.42 20.93 -15.13
CA ARG A 43 -7.83 21.53 -13.86
C ARG A 43 -9.23 21.07 -13.47
N MET A 44 -10.18 21.16 -14.40
CA MET A 44 -11.55 20.71 -14.16
C MET A 44 -11.62 19.21 -13.88
N SER A 45 -10.91 18.38 -14.67
CA SER A 45 -10.81 16.93 -14.41
C SER A 45 -10.24 16.66 -13.01
N CYS A 46 -9.15 17.33 -12.63
CA CYS A 46 -8.53 17.19 -11.32
C CYS A 46 -9.51 17.54 -10.19
N LEU A 47 -10.28 18.63 -10.31
CA LEU A 47 -11.27 19.03 -9.31
C LEU A 47 -12.40 18.01 -9.19
N VAL A 48 -12.90 17.48 -10.30
CA VAL A 48 -13.95 16.45 -10.32
C VAL A 48 -13.45 15.15 -9.68
N ASP A 49 -12.29 14.66 -10.09
CA ASP A 49 -11.68 13.45 -9.53
C ASP A 49 -11.39 13.62 -8.04
N SER A 50 -10.90 14.81 -7.65
CA SER A 50 -10.62 15.14 -6.25
C SER A 50 -11.89 15.13 -5.39
N ALA A 51 -13.04 15.57 -5.91
CA ALA A 51 -14.29 15.52 -5.16
C ALA A 51 -14.68 14.07 -4.82
N PHE A 52 -14.50 13.15 -5.77
CA PHE A 52 -14.70 11.72 -5.53
C PHE A 52 -13.70 11.18 -4.50
N TYR A 53 -12.41 11.48 -4.66
CA TYR A 53 -11.36 11.00 -3.75
C TYR A 53 -11.50 11.56 -2.33
N LEU A 54 -11.87 12.83 -2.17
CA LEU A 54 -12.08 13.49 -0.88
C LEU A 54 -13.16 12.76 -0.07
N LYS A 55 -14.29 12.42 -0.70
CA LYS A 55 -15.38 11.70 -0.02
C LYS A 55 -14.93 10.33 0.50
N LYS A 56 -14.13 9.59 -0.28
CA LYS A 56 -13.58 8.29 0.12
C LYS A 56 -12.52 8.44 1.23
N PHE A 57 -11.67 9.47 1.12
CA PHE A 57 -10.67 9.78 2.14
C PHE A 57 -11.31 10.18 3.48
N GLU A 58 -12.33 11.03 3.45
CA GLU A 58 -13.11 11.44 4.63
C GLU A 58 -13.75 10.24 5.32
N SER A 59 -14.36 9.34 4.54
CA SER A 59 -14.92 8.10 5.08
C SER A 59 -13.87 7.22 5.75
N ALA A 60 -12.70 7.03 5.15
CA ALA A 60 -11.61 6.24 5.74
C ALA A 60 -11.04 6.93 7.00
N PHE A 61 -10.92 8.25 6.99
CA PHE A 61 -10.46 9.04 8.13
C PHE A 61 -11.44 8.95 9.30
N GLY A 62 -12.74 9.15 9.05
CA GLY A 62 -13.79 9.05 10.07
C GLY A 62 -13.96 7.64 10.63
N ALA A 63 -13.71 6.60 9.83
CA ALA A 63 -13.68 5.21 10.27
C ALA A 63 -12.41 4.83 11.08
N GLY A 64 -11.44 5.73 11.18
CA GLY A 64 -10.20 5.48 11.92
C GLY A 64 -9.26 4.47 11.24
N GLU A 65 -9.24 4.40 9.91
CA GLU A 65 -8.37 3.51 9.10
C GLU A 65 -6.88 3.93 9.15
N LYS A 66 -6.31 4.00 10.35
CA LYS A 66 -4.94 4.48 10.61
C LYS A 66 -3.90 3.73 9.78
N GLN A 67 -4.06 2.43 9.60
CA GLN A 67 -3.10 1.62 8.84
C GLN A 67 -3.05 2.02 7.36
N LEU A 68 -4.20 2.15 6.70
CA LEU A 68 -4.28 2.53 5.29
C LEU A 68 -3.70 3.93 5.06
N ILE A 69 -4.10 4.88 5.91
CA ILE A 69 -3.62 6.26 5.85
C ILE A 69 -2.10 6.31 6.05
N THR A 70 -1.56 5.53 7.00
CA THR A 70 -0.11 5.44 7.26
C THR A 70 0.64 4.88 6.06
N ILE A 71 0.16 3.79 5.45
CA ILE A 71 0.77 3.19 4.26
C ILE A 71 0.83 4.23 3.13
N CYS A 72 -0.28 4.90 2.83
CA CYS A 72 -0.33 5.92 1.80
C CYS A 72 0.52 7.16 2.12
N ALA A 73 0.61 7.57 3.39
CA ALA A 73 1.46 8.68 3.81
C ALA A 73 2.95 8.37 3.64
N ASN A 74 3.34 7.11 3.85
CA ASN A 74 4.70 6.64 3.61
C ASN A 74 5.02 6.57 2.12
N LEU A 75 4.12 6.04 1.29
CA LEU A 75 4.30 5.98 -0.17
C LEU A 75 4.45 7.36 -0.82
N THR A 76 3.87 8.39 -0.20
CA THR A 76 3.90 9.77 -0.71
C THR A 76 4.92 10.67 -0.01
N SER A 77 5.66 10.13 0.97
CA SER A 77 6.61 10.90 1.79
C SER A 77 7.75 11.54 1.01
N SER A 78 8.14 10.98 -0.14
CA SER A 78 9.19 11.51 -1.02
C SER A 78 8.77 12.77 -1.79
N LEU A 79 7.48 13.11 -1.80
CA LEU A 79 6.95 14.27 -2.50
C LEU A 79 7.21 15.54 -1.69
N ILE A 80 8.11 16.39 -2.20
CA ILE A 80 8.60 17.60 -1.52
C ILE A 80 7.50 18.65 -1.34
N LYS A 81 6.68 18.88 -2.37
CA LYS A 81 5.61 19.88 -2.33
C LYS A 81 4.44 19.35 -1.51
N GLN A 82 4.13 20.00 -0.39
CA GLN A 82 3.07 19.58 0.53
C GLN A 82 1.72 19.40 -0.18
N LYS A 83 1.33 20.34 -1.06
CA LYS A 83 0.07 20.24 -1.83
C LYS A 83 -0.01 18.98 -2.71
N THR A 84 1.07 18.69 -3.42
CA THR A 84 1.22 17.48 -4.24
C THR A 84 1.19 16.23 -3.37
N ARG A 85 1.94 16.23 -2.25
CA ARG A 85 1.94 15.13 -1.29
C ARG A 85 0.54 14.81 -0.77
N MET A 86 -0.22 15.82 -0.35
CA MET A 86 -1.58 15.63 0.17
C MET A 86 -2.56 15.14 -0.90
N PHE A 87 -2.43 15.63 -2.14
CA PHE A 87 -3.21 15.11 -3.27
C PHE A 87 -2.95 13.62 -3.52
N HIS A 88 -1.68 13.20 -3.59
CA HIS A 88 -1.35 11.79 -3.81
C HIS A 88 -1.69 10.91 -2.60
N LEU A 89 -1.62 11.44 -1.37
CA LEU A 89 -2.07 10.73 -0.17
C LEU A 89 -3.56 10.42 -0.25
N MET A 90 -4.38 11.44 -0.51
CA MET A 90 -5.82 11.32 -0.65
C MET A 90 -6.18 10.33 -1.76
N ARG A 91 -5.57 10.49 -2.93
CA ARG A 91 -5.77 9.61 -4.08
C ARG A 91 -5.42 8.16 -3.76
N CYS A 92 -4.28 7.90 -3.12
CA CYS A 92 -3.87 6.56 -2.72
C CYS A 92 -4.90 5.88 -1.81
N VAL A 93 -5.38 6.58 -0.78
CA VAL A 93 -6.40 6.04 0.14
C VAL A 93 -7.71 5.76 -0.61
N ALA A 94 -8.14 6.67 -1.48
CA ALA A 94 -9.39 6.52 -2.21
C ALA A 94 -9.35 5.39 -3.24
N GLU A 95 -8.30 5.32 -4.06
CA GLU A 95 -8.10 4.23 -5.03
C GLU A 95 -8.04 2.88 -4.32
N GLN A 96 -7.37 2.82 -3.17
CA GLN A 96 -7.31 1.60 -2.39
C GLN A 96 -8.65 1.20 -1.79
N ARG A 97 -9.42 2.16 -1.27
CA ARG A 97 -10.78 1.90 -0.79
C ARG A 97 -11.68 1.38 -1.89
N VAL A 98 -11.58 1.93 -3.11
CA VAL A 98 -12.31 1.41 -4.29
C VAL A 98 -11.88 -0.02 -4.60
N LEU A 99 -10.58 -0.31 -4.56
CA LEU A 99 -10.08 -1.66 -4.76
C LEU A 99 -10.63 -2.62 -3.69
N GLU A 100 -10.61 -2.23 -2.42
CA GLU A 100 -11.12 -3.05 -1.32
C GLU A 100 -12.63 -3.27 -1.38
N ASP A 101 -13.41 -2.22 -1.63
CA ASP A 101 -14.87 -2.29 -1.76
C ASP A 101 -15.28 -3.24 -2.91
N ALA A 102 -14.42 -3.41 -3.93
CA ALA A 102 -14.67 -4.26 -5.09
C ALA A 102 -14.25 -5.74 -4.89
N HIS A 103 -13.67 -6.11 -3.74
CA HIS A 103 -13.21 -7.49 -3.52
C HIS A 103 -13.77 -8.10 -2.23
N PRO A 104 -14.21 -9.38 -2.24
CA PRO A 104 -14.78 -10.06 -1.07
C PRO A 104 -13.80 -10.22 0.11
N HIS A 105 -12.49 -10.16 -0.14
CA HIS A 105 -11.46 -10.28 0.89
C HIS A 105 -10.46 -9.11 0.86
N PRO A 106 -10.87 -7.90 1.31
CA PRO A 106 -10.14 -6.63 1.11
C PRO A 106 -8.72 -6.61 1.70
N LYS A 107 -8.43 -7.44 2.70
CA LYS A 107 -7.07 -7.56 3.25
C LYS A 107 -6.02 -7.97 2.22
N TYR A 108 -6.39 -8.75 1.21
CA TYR A 108 -5.49 -9.17 0.14
C TYR A 108 -5.28 -8.06 -0.91
N ALA A 109 -6.30 -7.22 -1.13
CA ALA A 109 -6.15 -5.99 -1.90
C ALA A 109 -5.11 -5.03 -1.30
N ARG A 110 -4.95 -5.01 0.04
CA ARG A 110 -3.93 -4.18 0.72
C ARG A 110 -2.49 -4.65 0.52
N ILE A 111 -2.27 -5.92 0.15
CA ILE A 111 -0.91 -6.49 0.02
C ILE A 111 -0.12 -5.76 -1.07
N MET A 112 -0.76 -5.43 -2.19
CA MET A 112 -0.09 -4.79 -3.33
C MET A 112 0.43 -3.39 -3.00
N LEU A 113 -0.29 -2.62 -2.17
CA LEU A 113 0.21 -1.33 -1.68
C LEU A 113 1.43 -1.47 -0.77
N ARG A 114 1.52 -2.58 -0.04
CA ARG A 114 2.58 -2.82 0.95
C ARG A 114 3.82 -3.44 0.32
N LYS A 115 3.91 -3.53 -1.01
CA LYS A 115 5.04 -4.12 -1.74
C LYS A 115 6.41 -3.66 -1.23
N SER A 116 6.54 -2.37 -0.91
CA SER A 116 7.77 -1.77 -0.37
C SER A 116 8.18 -2.34 0.99
N GLU A 117 7.22 -2.77 1.82
CA GLU A 117 7.48 -3.34 3.14
C GLU A 117 8.07 -4.76 3.08
N PHE A 118 7.81 -5.52 2.01
CA PHE A 118 8.36 -6.87 1.84
C PHE A 118 9.81 -6.85 1.35
N ARG A 119 10.20 -5.81 0.62
CA ARG A 119 11.52 -5.74 -0.02
C ARG A 119 12.68 -5.94 0.95
N PRO A 120 12.74 -5.32 2.15
CA PRO A 120 13.82 -5.58 3.12
C PRO A 120 13.93 -7.05 3.53
N TYR A 121 12.79 -7.72 3.70
CA TYR A 121 12.75 -9.15 4.06
C TYR A 121 13.23 -10.03 2.91
N TRP A 122 12.79 -9.73 1.69
CA TRP A 122 13.27 -10.45 0.51
C TRP A 122 14.78 -10.29 0.33
N VAL A 123 15.31 -9.07 0.49
CA VAL A 123 16.76 -8.83 0.45
C VAL A 123 17.48 -9.70 1.48
N SER A 124 16.96 -9.81 2.71
CA SER A 124 17.56 -10.64 3.77
C SER A 124 17.53 -12.15 3.48
N GLN A 125 16.65 -12.61 2.60
CA GLN A 125 16.51 -14.01 2.19
C GLN A 125 17.27 -14.33 0.90
N CYS A 126 17.79 -13.31 0.21
CA CYS A 126 18.55 -13.45 -1.02
C CYS A 126 20.06 -13.50 -0.72
N SER A 127 20.84 -14.08 -1.64
CA SER A 127 22.31 -14.05 -1.56
C SER A 127 22.85 -12.61 -1.68
N ASN A 128 23.98 -12.31 -1.02
CA ASN A 128 24.66 -11.01 -1.08
C ASN A 128 25.40 -10.74 -2.41
N ASP A 129 25.52 -11.75 -3.29
CA ASP A 129 26.04 -11.56 -4.65
C ASP A 129 25.07 -10.70 -5.47
N LYS A 130 25.53 -9.58 -6.02
CA LYS A 130 24.70 -8.59 -6.74
C LYS A 130 23.85 -9.20 -7.87
N ARG A 131 24.40 -10.13 -8.67
CA ARG A 131 23.63 -10.74 -9.77
C ARG A 131 22.54 -11.65 -9.21
N LYS A 132 22.89 -12.51 -8.26
CA LYS A 132 21.96 -13.42 -7.58
C LYS A 132 20.90 -12.68 -6.77
N LEU A 133 21.24 -11.52 -6.20
CA LEU A 133 20.31 -10.64 -5.48
C LEU A 133 19.24 -10.09 -6.43
N SER A 134 19.66 -9.56 -7.59
CA SER A 134 18.74 -9.03 -8.60
C SER A 134 17.75 -10.10 -9.07
N ASP A 135 18.23 -11.29 -9.42
CA ASP A 135 17.39 -12.37 -9.91
C ASP A 135 16.45 -12.91 -8.81
N CYS A 136 16.95 -13.04 -7.58
CA CYS A 136 16.14 -13.42 -6.43
C CYS A 136 15.03 -12.41 -6.15
N LEU A 137 15.32 -11.10 -6.16
CA LEU A 137 14.30 -10.06 -5.97
C LEU A 137 13.27 -10.06 -7.09
N LYS A 138 13.68 -10.27 -8.35
CA LYS A 138 12.76 -10.43 -9.48
C LYS A 138 11.85 -11.64 -9.31
N SER A 139 12.38 -12.78 -8.85
CA SER A 139 11.59 -13.99 -8.56
C SER A 139 10.54 -13.71 -7.48
N ARG A 140 10.94 -13.08 -6.37
CA ARG A 140 10.03 -12.70 -5.27
C ARG A 140 8.92 -11.76 -5.74
N GLU A 141 9.26 -10.78 -6.55
CA GLU A 141 8.30 -9.85 -7.15
C GLU A 141 7.35 -10.55 -8.12
N SER A 142 7.86 -11.46 -8.95
CA SER A 142 7.04 -12.30 -9.85
C SER A 142 6.08 -13.20 -9.06
N ALA A 143 6.50 -13.76 -7.93
CA ALA A 143 5.65 -14.55 -7.06
C ALA A 143 4.53 -13.72 -6.43
N LEU A 144 4.81 -12.50 -5.97
CA LEU A 144 3.78 -11.58 -5.47
C LEU A 144 2.76 -11.24 -6.58
N LEU A 145 3.21 -10.96 -7.80
CA LEU A 145 2.32 -10.69 -8.94
C LEU A 145 1.47 -11.92 -9.29
N SER A 146 2.07 -13.12 -9.27
CA SER A 146 1.37 -14.38 -9.52
C SER A 146 0.31 -14.66 -8.45
N PHE A 147 0.61 -14.33 -7.19
CA PHE A 147 -0.36 -14.35 -6.10
C PHE A 147 -1.51 -13.37 -6.35
N TRP A 148 -1.21 -12.13 -6.76
CA TRP A 148 -2.23 -11.12 -7.05
C TRP A 148 -3.19 -11.57 -8.15
N GLN A 149 -2.66 -12.10 -9.25
CA GLN A 149 -3.48 -12.63 -10.35
C GLN A 149 -4.35 -13.80 -9.88
N PHE A 150 -3.79 -14.69 -9.06
CA PHE A 150 -4.55 -15.79 -8.46
C PHE A 150 -5.70 -15.28 -7.60
N TYR A 151 -5.42 -14.35 -6.68
CA TYR A 151 -6.43 -13.71 -5.84
C TYR A 151 -7.56 -13.07 -6.66
N VAL A 152 -7.24 -12.26 -7.68
CA VAL A 152 -8.23 -11.61 -8.56
C VAL A 152 -9.02 -12.64 -9.37
N SER A 153 -8.43 -13.78 -9.72
CA SER A 153 -9.18 -14.85 -10.40
C SER A 153 -10.22 -15.51 -9.48
N LEU A 154 -9.92 -15.64 -8.18
CA LEU A 154 -10.80 -16.23 -7.20
C LEU A 154 -11.98 -15.32 -6.83
N THR A 155 -11.78 -13.99 -6.83
CA THR A 155 -12.86 -13.05 -6.52
C THR A 155 -14.01 -13.09 -7.51
N LYS A 156 -13.78 -13.56 -8.75
CA LYS A 156 -14.84 -13.77 -9.74
C LYS A 156 -15.79 -14.91 -9.39
N ASN A 157 -15.29 -15.93 -8.69
CA ASN A 157 -16.04 -17.13 -8.35
C ASN A 157 -16.56 -17.12 -6.90
N ASN A 158 -16.13 -16.15 -6.09
CA ASN A 158 -16.49 -15.97 -4.68
C ASN A 158 -16.41 -17.26 -3.84
N ASP A 159 -15.31 -18.02 -4.00
CA ASP A 159 -15.10 -19.28 -3.29
C ASP A 159 -14.51 -19.04 -1.89
N ASP A 160 -15.40 -18.83 -0.92
CA ASP A 160 -15.07 -18.61 0.50
C ASP A 160 -14.17 -19.71 1.11
N ASN A 161 -14.25 -20.95 0.61
CA ASN A 161 -13.42 -22.03 1.12
C ASN A 161 -11.94 -21.85 0.76
N ILE A 162 -11.66 -21.36 -0.44
CA ILE A 162 -10.28 -21.09 -0.86
C ILE A 162 -9.72 -19.92 -0.06
N PHE A 163 -10.50 -18.87 0.16
CA PHE A 163 -10.04 -17.74 0.97
C PHE A 163 -9.76 -18.12 2.43
N ARG A 164 -10.57 -19.01 3.02
CA ARG A 164 -10.28 -19.57 4.35
C ARG A 164 -8.96 -20.36 4.37
N ARG A 165 -8.63 -21.10 3.31
CA ARG A 165 -7.33 -21.79 3.19
C ARG A 165 -6.20 -20.79 3.01
N MET A 166 -6.39 -19.75 2.19
CA MET A 166 -5.42 -18.66 2.03
C MET A 166 -5.10 -18.06 3.40
N ASP A 167 -6.09 -17.78 4.23
CA ASP A 167 -5.89 -17.22 5.57
C ASP A 167 -4.92 -18.06 6.41
N ASN A 168 -5.02 -19.40 6.32
CA ASN A 168 -4.12 -20.31 7.01
C ASN A 168 -2.69 -20.30 6.44
N CYS A 169 -2.54 -20.01 5.13
CA CYS A 169 -1.25 -19.96 4.44
C CYS A 169 -0.43 -18.71 4.73
N PHE A 170 -1.08 -17.60 5.06
CA PHE A 170 -0.40 -16.38 5.49
C PHE A 170 0.18 -16.50 6.91
N GLY A 171 -0.23 -17.53 7.66
CA GLY A 171 0.14 -17.75 9.07
C GLY A 171 -0.44 -16.67 10.00
N GLN A 172 -0.35 -16.89 11.32
CA GLN A 172 -0.67 -15.84 12.31
C GLN A 172 0.47 -14.82 12.51
N GLY A 173 1.44 -14.80 11.61
CA GLY A 173 2.69 -14.07 11.75
C GLY A 173 2.74 -12.73 11.02
N ASP A 174 3.94 -12.16 10.98
CA ASP A 174 4.24 -10.95 10.23
C ASP A 174 4.10 -11.20 8.72
N ILE A 175 3.07 -10.60 8.10
CA ILE A 175 2.79 -10.73 6.66
C ILE A 175 4.00 -10.40 5.78
N ARG A 176 4.91 -9.54 6.25
CA ARG A 176 6.12 -9.14 5.51
C ARG A 176 7.08 -10.32 5.28
N LYS A 177 6.93 -11.41 6.04
CA LYS A 177 7.73 -12.64 5.93
C LYS A 177 7.12 -13.69 5.01
N VAL A 178 5.93 -13.44 4.46
CA VAL A 178 5.22 -14.41 3.61
C VAL A 178 6.01 -14.68 2.33
N ASP A 179 6.14 -15.97 2.01
CA ASP A 179 6.68 -16.41 0.74
C ASP A 179 5.55 -16.70 -0.26
N PHE A 180 5.34 -15.75 -1.17
CA PHE A 180 4.28 -15.83 -2.17
C PHE A 180 4.44 -16.99 -3.17
N HIS A 181 5.61 -17.64 -3.27
CA HIS A 181 5.80 -18.80 -4.16
C HIS A 181 4.94 -19.99 -3.74
N TYR A 182 4.68 -20.14 -2.43
CA TYR A 182 4.04 -21.33 -1.88
C TYR A 182 2.54 -21.15 -1.60
N ILE A 183 1.97 -19.97 -1.81
CA ILE A 183 0.56 -19.72 -1.47
C ILE A 183 -0.38 -20.62 -2.26
N LYS A 184 -0.20 -20.76 -3.59
CA LYS A 184 -1.02 -21.63 -4.43
C LYS A 184 -0.97 -23.09 -3.94
N ALA A 185 0.25 -23.62 -3.77
CA ALA A 185 0.45 -24.97 -3.26
C ALA A 185 -0.18 -25.17 -1.88
N CYS A 186 -0.04 -24.20 -0.98
CA CYS A 186 -0.59 -24.26 0.37
C CYS A 186 -2.13 -24.31 0.38
N VAL A 187 -2.80 -23.63 -0.54
CA VAL A 187 -4.27 -23.69 -0.65
C VAL A 187 -4.79 -24.91 -1.42
N GLY A 188 -3.88 -25.67 -2.04
CA GLY A 188 -4.17 -26.86 -2.84
C GLY A 188 -4.41 -26.59 -4.33
N TYR A 189 -3.70 -25.61 -4.91
CA TYR A 189 -3.74 -25.21 -6.32
C TYR A 189 -2.39 -25.33 -7.02
#